data_AF-A0A9Q9ETQ0-F1
#
_entry.id   AF-A0A9Q9ETQ0-F1
#
_cell.length_a   1.000
_cell.length_b   1.000
_cell.length_c   1.000
_cell.angle_alpha   90.00
_cell.angle_beta   90.00
_cell.angle_gamma   90.00
#
_symmetry.space_group_name_H-M   'P 1'
#
loop_
_entity.id
_entity.type
_entity.pdbx_description
1 polymer ?
#
loop_
_entity_poly.entity_id
_entity_poly.type
_entity_poly.pdbx_seq_one_letter_code
_entity_poly.pdbx_strand_id
1 'polypeptide(L)'
;MNKKRLSLILSALVLFTLVLSLTGCPTSWYIERYAGKYSGTFTDKTDTGNWSGTIDASGRFLGTFTTGAHSFELEGNVDRRGNISAKSDSGSNIFEIKGKIKFKKVSGSWYINSDEKGTFTGKKN
;
A
#
# COMPACT_ATOMS: atom_id res chain seq x y z
N MET A 1 -47.81 15.90 -23.13
CA MET A 1 -46.52 16.50 -22.71
C MET A 1 -45.95 17.34 -23.86
N ASN A 2 -45.61 18.61 -23.63
CA ASN A 2 -45.19 19.52 -24.71
C ASN A 2 -43.79 19.14 -25.24
N LYS A 3 -43.60 19.15 -26.57
CA LYS A 3 -42.33 18.79 -27.24
C LYS A 3 -41.10 19.50 -26.64
N LYS A 4 -41.26 20.75 -26.20
CA LYS A 4 -40.23 21.56 -25.51
C LYS A 4 -39.82 20.98 -24.15
N ARG A 5 -40.76 20.44 -23.38
CA ARG A 5 -40.50 19.83 -22.06
C ARG A 5 -39.82 18.46 -22.21
N LEU A 6 -40.21 17.68 -23.22
CA LEU A 6 -39.54 16.40 -23.52
C LEU A 6 -38.08 16.61 -23.95
N SER A 7 -37.82 17.62 -24.79
CA SER A 7 -36.45 17.98 -25.24
C SER A 7 -35.54 18.43 -24.09
N LEU A 8 -36.07 19.20 -23.13
CA LEU A 8 -35.31 19.64 -21.95
C LEU A 8 -34.95 18.46 -21.04
N ILE A 9 -35.88 17.53 -20.82
CA ILE A 9 -35.64 16.35 -19.99
C ILE A 9 -34.59 15.44 -20.64
N LEU A 10 -34.69 15.18 -21.95
CA LEU A 10 -33.69 14.39 -22.68
C LEU A 10 -32.30 15.05 -22.66
N SER A 11 -32.22 16.36 -22.86
CA SER A 11 -30.95 17.08 -22.80
C SER A 11 -30.33 17.04 -21.40
N ALA A 12 -31.14 17.16 -20.35
CA ALA A 12 -30.68 17.06 -18.96
C ALA A 12 -30.20 15.64 -18.64
N LEU A 13 -30.87 14.60 -19.15
CA LEU A 13 -30.50 13.21 -18.93
C LEU A 13 -29.13 12.88 -19.58
N VAL A 14 -28.92 13.34 -20.81
CA VAL A 14 -27.64 13.16 -21.52
C VAL A 14 -26.50 13.89 -20.79
N LEU A 15 -26.75 15.11 -20.33
CA LEU A 15 -25.76 15.87 -19.56
C LEU A 15 -25.42 15.17 -18.23
N PHE A 16 -26.42 14.62 -17.54
CA PHE A 16 -26.24 13.91 -16.29
C PHE A 16 -25.45 12.60 -16.48
N THR A 17 -25.71 11.85 -17.56
CA THR A 17 -24.92 10.65 -17.90
C THR A 17 -23.46 10.98 -18.26
N LEU A 18 -23.22 12.13 -18.91
CA LEU A 18 -21.88 12.57 -19.26
C LEU A 18 -21.07 12.95 -18.00
N VAL A 19 -21.69 13.63 -17.04
CA VAL A 19 -21.06 14.00 -15.77
C VAL A 19 -20.70 12.76 -14.93
N LEU A 20 -21.54 11.72 -14.93
CA LEU A 20 -21.25 10.46 -14.23
C LEU A 20 -20.10 9.67 -14.86
N SER A 21 -19.87 9.81 -16.17
CA SER A 21 -18.76 9.15 -16.86
C SER A 21 -17.38 9.79 -16.56
N LEU A 22 -17.36 11.06 -16.16
CA LEU A 22 -16.12 11.80 -15.85
C LEU A 22 -15.62 11.61 -14.41
N THR A 23 -16.47 11.16 -13.49
CA THR A 23 -16.08 10.91 -12.08
C THR A 23 -15.54 9.50 -11.85
N GLY A 24 -15.65 8.60 -12.83
CA GLY A 24 -15.20 7.21 -12.78
C GLY A 24 -13.74 7.00 -13.16
N CYS A 25 -12.84 7.97 -12.97
CA CYS A 25 -11.41 7.73 -13.21
C CYS A 25 -10.92 6.71 -12.17
N PRO A 26 -10.50 5.49 -12.56
CA PRO A 26 -10.02 4.51 -11.62
C PRO A 26 -8.74 5.07 -11.01
N THR A 27 -8.82 5.32 -9.72
CA THR A 27 -7.78 5.83 -8.86
C THR A 27 -6.67 4.77 -8.63
N SER A 28 -6.22 4.08 -9.68
CA SER A 28 -5.30 2.93 -9.60
C SER A 28 -3.86 3.31 -9.97
N TRP A 29 -3.68 4.23 -10.94
CA TRP A 29 -2.37 4.56 -11.50
C TRP A 29 -1.36 5.12 -10.47
N TYR A 30 -1.85 5.78 -9.42
CA TYR A 30 -0.99 6.37 -8.39
C TYR A 30 -0.43 5.35 -7.39
N ILE A 31 -1.04 4.16 -7.28
CA ILE A 31 -0.51 3.05 -6.49
C ILE A 31 0.42 2.20 -7.35
N GLU A 32 0.09 2.02 -8.63
CA GLU A 32 0.86 1.20 -9.58
C GLU A 32 2.35 1.60 -9.67
N ARG A 33 2.69 2.88 -9.49
CA ARG A 33 4.10 3.34 -9.42
C ARG A 33 4.93 2.65 -8.32
N TYR A 34 4.26 2.16 -7.27
CA TYR A 34 4.89 1.43 -6.17
C TYR A 34 4.92 -0.09 -6.42
N ALA A 35 4.22 -0.60 -7.43
CA ALA A 35 4.21 -2.04 -7.72
C ALA A 35 5.60 -2.56 -8.08
N GLY A 36 5.98 -3.72 -7.58
CA GLY A 36 7.25 -4.37 -7.84
C GLY A 36 7.86 -5.04 -6.61
N LYS A 37 9.09 -5.52 -6.78
CA LYS A 37 9.86 -6.22 -5.75
C LYS A 37 10.80 -5.27 -5.03
N TYR A 38 10.89 -5.41 -3.72
CA TYR A 38 11.71 -4.62 -2.82
C TYR A 38 12.52 -5.55 -1.92
N SER A 39 13.69 -5.08 -1.51
CA SER A 39 14.52 -5.78 -0.54
C SER A 39 15.40 -4.82 0.26
N GLY A 40 15.84 -5.27 1.42
CA GLY A 40 16.78 -4.52 2.25
C GLY A 40 17.04 -5.18 3.60
N THR A 41 17.40 -4.36 4.58
CA THR A 41 17.77 -4.80 5.93
C THR A 41 16.88 -4.17 6.99
N PHE A 42 16.77 -4.83 8.12
CA PHE A 42 16.17 -4.28 9.34
C PHE A 42 17.13 -4.48 10.50
N THR A 43 17.06 -3.59 11.48
CA THR A 43 17.92 -3.61 12.66
C THR A 43 17.11 -3.28 13.91
N ASP A 44 17.52 -3.83 15.04
CA ASP A 44 17.22 -3.28 16.37
C ASP A 44 18.53 -3.08 17.16
N LYS A 45 18.42 -2.98 18.49
CA LYS A 45 19.59 -2.79 19.38
C LYS A 45 20.50 -4.02 19.45
N THR A 46 19.98 -5.20 19.15
CA THR A 46 20.59 -6.51 19.42
C THR A 46 20.75 -7.37 18.18
N ASP A 47 20.01 -7.09 17.11
CA ASP A 47 19.87 -7.97 15.96
C ASP A 47 19.77 -7.19 14.65
N THR A 48 20.12 -7.85 13.55
CA THR A 48 20.01 -7.36 12.18
C THR A 48 19.60 -8.50 11.28
N GLY A 49 18.63 -8.22 10.40
CA GLY A 49 18.15 -9.19 9.43
C GLY A 49 17.90 -8.57 8.07
N ASN A 50 17.42 -9.43 7.16
CA ASN A 50 17.06 -9.05 5.81
C ASN A 50 15.55 -9.09 5.64
N TRP A 51 15.02 -8.29 4.72
CA TRP A 51 13.64 -8.40 4.31
C TRP A 51 13.51 -8.33 2.79
N SER A 52 12.42 -8.92 2.31
CA SER A 52 11.98 -8.80 0.92
C SER A 52 10.48 -8.57 0.90
N GLY A 53 9.97 -7.93 -0.14
CA GLY A 53 8.54 -7.76 -0.30
C GLY A 53 8.13 -7.44 -1.72
N THR A 54 6.87 -7.69 -2.01
CA THR A 54 6.24 -7.40 -3.30
C THR A 54 5.03 -6.50 -3.06
N ILE A 55 4.90 -5.47 -3.89
CA ILE A 55 3.71 -4.63 -3.97
C ILE A 55 3.02 -4.94 -5.30
N ASP A 56 1.73 -5.26 -5.28
CA ASP A 56 0.96 -5.44 -6.51
C ASP A 56 0.36 -4.12 -7.04
N ALA A 57 -0.32 -4.16 -8.18
CA ALA A 57 -0.91 -2.97 -8.80
C ALA A 57 -2.05 -2.33 -7.97
N SER A 58 -2.65 -3.10 -7.04
CA SER A 58 -3.69 -2.62 -6.13
C SER A 58 -3.11 -1.99 -4.85
N GLY A 59 -1.80 -2.18 -4.61
CA GLY A 59 -1.10 -1.67 -3.44
C GLY A 59 -1.00 -2.67 -2.31
N ARG A 60 -1.45 -3.92 -2.52
CA ARG A 60 -1.24 -4.99 -1.54
C ARG A 60 0.25 -5.23 -1.38
N PHE A 61 0.71 -5.21 -0.13
CA PHE A 61 2.08 -5.52 0.25
C PHE A 61 2.14 -6.91 0.86
N LEU A 62 3.04 -7.75 0.34
CA LEU A 62 3.41 -9.03 0.92
C LEU A 62 4.91 -9.01 1.19
N GLY A 63 5.31 -9.17 2.45
CA GLY A 63 6.71 -9.09 2.87
C GLY A 63 7.15 -10.27 3.71
N THR A 64 8.45 -10.53 3.72
CA THR A 64 9.09 -11.55 4.55
C THR A 64 10.31 -10.92 5.22
N PHE A 65 10.36 -10.97 6.54
CA PHE A 65 11.48 -10.51 7.37
C PHE A 65 12.17 -11.73 7.95
N THR A 66 13.49 -11.81 7.78
CA THR A 66 14.29 -12.97 8.18
C THR A 66 15.46 -12.53 9.06
N THR A 67 15.56 -13.13 10.25
CA THR A 67 16.72 -13.02 11.14
C THR A 67 17.16 -14.42 11.59
N GLY A 68 18.45 -14.73 11.40
CA GLY A 68 18.98 -16.06 11.69
C GLY A 68 18.14 -17.18 11.06
N ALA A 69 17.56 -18.05 11.90
CA ALA A 69 16.69 -19.15 11.50
C ALA A 69 15.19 -18.81 11.52
N HIS A 70 14.82 -17.59 11.89
CA HIS A 70 13.42 -17.15 12.02
C HIS A 70 12.99 -16.30 10.83
N SER A 71 11.73 -16.48 10.42
CA SER A 71 11.12 -15.69 9.36
C SER A 71 9.68 -15.32 9.71
N PHE A 72 9.27 -14.11 9.34
CA PHE A 72 7.95 -13.56 9.58
C PHE A 72 7.37 -13.04 8.28
N GLU A 73 6.20 -13.55 7.92
CA GLU A 73 5.44 -13.10 6.76
C GLU A 73 4.47 -12.00 7.14
N LEU A 74 4.41 -10.95 6.35
CA LEU A 74 3.65 -9.74 6.62
C LEU A 74 2.72 -9.47 5.46
N GLU A 75 1.47 -9.17 5.77
CA GLU A 75 0.50 -8.68 4.79
C GLU A 75 0.01 -7.28 5.15
N GLY A 76 -0.14 -6.44 4.13
CA GLY A 76 -0.54 -5.06 4.33
C GLY A 76 -0.85 -4.33 3.04
N ASN A 77 -0.82 -3.00 3.11
CA ASN A 77 -1.12 -2.13 1.98
C ASN A 77 -0.17 -0.94 1.89
N VAL A 78 -0.06 -0.40 0.68
CA VAL A 78 0.60 0.84 0.35
C VAL A 78 -0.42 1.86 -0.10
N ASP A 79 -0.48 2.99 0.61
CA ASP A 79 -1.42 4.06 0.27
C ASP A 79 -0.94 4.90 -0.93
N ARG A 80 -1.81 5.78 -1.42
CA ARG A 80 -1.50 6.71 -2.54
C ARG A 80 -0.30 7.61 -2.30
N ARG A 81 0.11 7.82 -1.05
CA ARG A 81 1.26 8.64 -0.65
C ARG A 81 2.53 7.79 -0.52
N GLY A 82 2.46 6.47 -0.69
CA GLY A 82 3.57 5.55 -0.51
C GLY A 82 3.85 5.20 0.94
N ASN A 83 2.87 5.35 1.84
CA ASN A 83 2.98 4.83 3.20
C ASN A 83 2.67 3.34 3.19
N ILE A 84 3.53 2.53 3.79
CA ILE A 84 3.37 1.08 3.96
C ILE A 84 2.84 0.82 5.37
N SER A 85 1.82 -0.02 5.50
CA SER A 85 1.40 -0.61 6.77
C SER A 85 1.12 -2.09 6.56
N ALA A 86 1.82 -2.96 7.28
CA ALA A 86 1.65 -4.40 7.20
C ALA A 86 1.84 -5.05 8.57
N LYS A 87 1.17 -6.19 8.79
CA LYS A 87 1.24 -6.93 10.04
C LYS A 87 1.18 -8.44 9.85
N SER A 88 1.72 -9.16 10.83
CA SER A 88 1.59 -10.59 11.03
C SER A 88 0.96 -10.80 12.39
N ASP A 89 -0.11 -11.58 12.43
CA ASP A 89 -0.73 -11.99 13.69
C ASP A 89 -0.33 -13.44 13.98
N SER A 90 0.39 -13.65 15.07
CA SER A 90 0.78 -14.97 15.55
C SER A 90 0.07 -15.35 16.86
N GLY A 91 -1.03 -14.66 17.18
CA GLY A 91 -1.82 -14.84 18.40
C GLY A 91 -1.24 -14.10 19.60
N SER A 92 -0.07 -14.48 20.08
CA SER A 92 0.56 -13.88 21.26
C SER A 92 1.38 -12.63 20.95
N ASN A 93 1.83 -12.46 19.70
CA ASN A 93 2.56 -11.29 19.25
C ASN A 93 2.04 -10.83 17.88
N ILE A 94 1.82 -9.52 17.77
CA ILE A 94 1.55 -8.84 16.51
C ILE A 94 2.86 -8.18 16.06
N PHE A 95 3.42 -8.67 14.96
CA PHE A 95 4.55 -8.02 14.30
C PHE A 95 4.01 -7.01 13.30
N GLU A 96 4.43 -5.75 13.37
CA GLU A 96 3.94 -4.70 12.49
C GLU A 96 5.09 -3.93 11.86
N ILE A 97 4.87 -3.41 10.66
CA ILE A 97 5.77 -2.43 10.03
C ILE A 97 4.99 -1.19 9.61
N LYS A 98 5.65 -0.04 9.75
CA LYS A 98 5.19 1.25 9.20
C LYS A 98 6.34 1.88 8.44
N GLY A 99 6.14 2.10 7.14
CA GLY A 99 7.21 2.55 6.26
C GLY A 99 6.78 3.58 5.23
N LYS A 100 7.77 4.10 4.51
CA LYS A 100 7.58 5.09 3.45
C LYS A 100 8.42 4.74 2.23
N ILE A 101 7.80 4.82 1.06
CA ILE A 101 8.47 4.75 -0.23
C ILE A 101 8.73 6.16 -0.76
N LYS A 102 10.00 6.50 -0.99
CA LYS A 102 10.43 7.73 -1.69
C LYS A 102 11.49 7.39 -2.72
N PHE A 103 11.27 7.75 -3.98
CA PHE A 103 12.22 7.53 -5.08
C PHE A 103 12.79 6.10 -5.13
N LYS A 104 11.92 5.08 -5.06
CA LYS A 104 12.27 3.65 -4.98
C LYS A 104 12.97 3.19 -3.70
N LYS A 105 13.32 4.08 -2.77
CA LYS A 105 13.85 3.72 -1.45
C LYS A 105 12.72 3.53 -0.46
N VAL A 106 12.90 2.57 0.44
CA VAL A 106 11.98 2.25 1.53
C VAL A 106 12.70 2.53 2.84
N SER A 107 12.00 3.17 3.78
CA SER A 107 12.48 3.33 5.15
C SER A 107 11.30 3.30 6.11
N GLY A 108 11.47 2.74 7.30
CA GLY A 108 10.42 2.72 8.31
C GLY A 108 10.86 2.13 9.63
N SER A 109 9.88 1.90 10.50
CA SER A 109 10.06 1.25 11.79
C SER A 109 9.22 -0.04 11.86
N TRP A 110 9.67 -0.97 12.69
CA TRP A 110 8.97 -2.21 12.97
C TRP A 110 8.68 -2.34 14.47
N TYR A 111 7.60 -3.05 14.78
CA TYR A 111 6.96 -3.08 16.09
C TYR A 111 6.59 -4.50 16.49
N ILE A 112 6.59 -4.77 17.80
CA ILE A 112 5.94 -5.94 18.39
C ILE A 112 4.90 -5.43 19.38
N ASN A 113 3.63 -5.81 19.22
CA ASN A 113 2.52 -5.39 20.08
C ASN A 113 2.46 -3.85 20.25
N SER A 114 2.66 -3.12 19.15
CA SER A 114 2.76 -1.63 19.12
C SER A 114 4.01 -1.01 19.74
N ASP A 115 4.91 -1.77 20.36
CA ASP A 115 6.19 -1.26 20.84
C ASP A 115 7.22 -1.20 19.69
N GLU A 116 7.78 -0.02 19.43
CA GLU A 116 8.83 0.12 18.42
C GLU A 116 10.09 -0.63 18.85
N LYS A 117 10.57 -1.53 17.99
CA LYS A 117 11.77 -2.34 18.26
C LYS A 117 12.96 -1.87 17.45
N GLY A 118 12.73 -1.36 16.24
CA GLY A 118 13.81 -0.83 15.42
C GLY A 118 13.38 -0.31 14.07
N THR A 119 14.33 -0.23 13.15
CA THR A 119 14.14 0.39 11.83
C THR A 119 14.41 -0.60 10.71
N PHE A 120 13.85 -0.32 9.53
CA PHE A 120 14.18 -1.05 8.31
C PHE A 120 14.39 -0.10 7.15
N THR A 121 15.28 -0.49 6.24
CA THR A 121 15.56 0.24 5.01
C THR A 121 15.63 -0.72 3.83
N GLY A 122 15.41 -0.22 2.62
CA GLY A 122 15.55 -1.04 1.42
C GLY A 122 15.32 -0.24 0.15
N LYS A 123 15.25 -0.96 -0.97
CA LYS A 123 15.04 -0.38 -2.29
C LYS A 123 14.25 -1.31 -3.19
N LYS A 124 13.62 -0.72 -4.20
CA LYS A 124 13.04 -1.44 -5.33
C LYS A 124 14.17 -2.07 -6.13
N ASN A 125 14.00 -3.34 -6.51
CA ASN A 125 14.91 -4.05 -7.41
C ASN A 125 14.74 -3.57 -8.86
#